data_AF-A0A6A3BKU0-F1
#
_entry.id   AF-A0A6A3BKU0-F1
#
_cell.length_a   1.000
_cell.length_b   1.000
_cell.length_c   1.000
_cell.angle_alpha   90.00
_cell.angle_beta   90.00
_cell.angle_gamma   90.00
#
_symmetry.space_group_name_H-M   'P 1'
#
loop_
_entity.id
_entity.type
_entity.pdbx_description
1 polymer ?
#
loop_
_entity_poly.entity_id
_entity_poly.type
_entity_poly.pdbx_seq_one_letter_code
_entity_poly.pdbx_strand_id
1 'polypeptide(L)'
;MVFFMVFWLEYDVVHSYTPQHYIVGGEEGWDPVITMQGWAQGKDFHAGDVLEFIYDQKFDVAIVDKEGHDTCTVSDKSIQFFDGDDNITLAFGPNYFICSFPDICAIGLQLAINATAPPPSV
;
A
#
# COMPACT_ATOMS: atom_id res chain seq x y z
N MET A 1 2.66 -58.35 -18.54
CA MET A 1 3.65 -57.26 -18.33
C MET A 1 2.86 -56.06 -17.85
N VAL A 2 3.11 -55.64 -16.61
CA VAL A 2 2.28 -54.68 -15.87
C VAL A 2 2.63 -53.28 -16.34
N PHE A 3 1.62 -52.53 -16.80
CA PHE A 3 1.74 -51.10 -17.11
C PHE A 3 2.07 -50.36 -15.81
N PHE A 4 3.30 -49.87 -15.69
CA PHE A 4 3.69 -48.96 -14.60
C PHE A 4 3.08 -47.58 -14.87
N MET A 5 1.83 -47.37 -14.46
CA MET A 5 1.31 -46.02 -14.20
C MET A 5 2.06 -45.48 -12.98
N VAL A 6 3.22 -44.86 -13.23
CA VAL A 6 3.81 -43.93 -12.27
C VAL A 6 2.91 -42.69 -12.32
N PHE A 7 1.90 -42.68 -11.46
CA PHE A 7 1.26 -41.44 -11.04
C PHE A 7 2.35 -40.63 -10.35
N TRP A 8 3.10 -39.87 -11.13
CA TRP A 8 3.80 -38.69 -10.65
C TRP A 8 2.67 -37.80 -10.11
N LEU A 9 2.48 -37.81 -8.79
CA LEU A 9 1.88 -36.67 -8.14
C LEU A 9 2.86 -35.52 -8.41
N GLU A 10 2.58 -34.74 -9.44
CA GLU A 10 3.08 -33.37 -9.55
C GLU A 10 2.54 -32.68 -8.30
N TYR A 11 3.33 -32.75 -7.24
CA TYR A 11 3.09 -32.01 -6.03
C TYR A 11 3.46 -30.58 -6.39
N ASP A 12 2.49 -29.81 -6.87
CA ASP A 12 2.64 -28.38 -7.04
C ASP A 12 3.03 -27.82 -5.67
N VAL A 13 4.31 -27.49 -5.51
CA VAL A 13 4.79 -26.77 -4.34
C VAL A 13 4.16 -25.40 -4.45
N VAL A 14 3.14 -25.10 -3.65
CA VAL A 14 2.50 -23.78 -3.60
C VAL A 14 3.45 -22.81 -2.89
N HIS A 15 4.30 -22.04 -3.59
CA HIS A 15 5.13 -20.98 -2.98
C HIS A 15 4.28 -19.78 -2.54
N SER A 16 3.66 -19.85 -1.36
CA SER A 16 2.89 -18.74 -0.76
C SER A 16 3.56 -17.37 -0.94
N TYR A 17 2.86 -16.39 -1.52
CA TYR A 17 3.26 -14.99 -1.42
C TYR A 17 3.29 -14.57 0.06
N THR A 18 4.35 -13.88 0.47
CA THR A 18 4.45 -13.28 1.80
C THR A 18 4.21 -11.79 1.64
N PRO A 19 3.20 -11.20 2.33
CA PRO A 19 2.98 -9.76 2.32
C PRO A 19 4.25 -8.98 2.59
N GLN A 20 4.50 -7.98 1.75
CA GLN A 20 5.64 -7.09 1.91
C GLN A 20 5.31 -5.95 2.87
N HIS A 21 6.34 -5.44 3.53
CA HIS A 21 6.26 -4.27 4.40
C HIS A 21 7.04 -3.12 3.75
N TYR A 22 6.38 -1.97 3.59
CA TYR A 22 6.96 -0.80 2.95
C TYR A 22 6.93 0.40 3.89
N ILE A 23 8.11 0.90 4.26
CA ILE A 23 8.21 2.22 4.90
C ILE A 23 7.94 3.27 3.83
N VAL A 24 6.82 3.96 3.95
CA VAL A 24 6.41 5.01 3.01
C VAL A 24 7.41 6.15 3.07
N GLY A 25 7.92 6.55 1.89
CA GLY A 25 8.97 7.57 1.79
C GLY A 25 10.39 7.11 2.14
N GLY A 26 10.58 5.89 2.67
CA GLY A 26 11.89 5.38 3.04
C GLY A 26 12.47 6.14 4.24
N GLU A 27 13.73 6.60 4.13
CA GLU A 27 14.41 7.31 5.23
C GLU A 27 13.75 8.64 5.61
N GLU A 28 13.07 9.29 4.66
CA GLU A 28 12.38 10.58 4.89
C GLU A 28 11.00 10.40 5.53
N GLY A 29 10.43 9.19 5.48
CA GLY A 29 9.10 8.91 5.98
C GLY A 29 7.98 9.61 5.21
N TRP A 30 6.81 9.72 5.83
CA TRP A 30 5.64 10.43 5.29
C TRP A 30 5.81 11.95 5.51
N ASP A 31 6.59 12.59 4.63
CA ASP A 31 6.94 14.01 4.69
C ASP A 31 6.94 14.68 3.29
N PRO A 32 6.44 15.92 3.15
CA PRO A 32 6.35 16.61 1.85
C PRO A 32 7.71 17.01 1.25
N VAL A 33 8.84 16.78 1.91
CA VAL A 33 10.18 17.04 1.36
C VAL A 33 10.52 16.17 0.14
N ILE A 34 9.83 15.03 -0.03
CA ILE A 34 9.98 14.14 -1.19
C ILE A 34 8.65 13.93 -1.92
N THR A 35 8.72 13.44 -3.16
CA THR A 35 7.53 13.12 -3.95
C THR A 35 7.01 11.72 -3.60
N MET A 36 5.85 11.62 -2.98
CA MET A 36 5.28 10.31 -2.57
C MET A 36 4.98 9.41 -3.76
N GLN A 37 4.47 9.94 -4.86
CA GLN A 37 4.29 9.19 -6.11
C GLN A 37 5.64 8.76 -6.71
N GLY A 38 6.70 9.56 -6.54
CA GLY A 38 8.05 9.20 -6.96
C GLY A 38 8.62 8.05 -6.13
N TRP A 39 8.38 8.05 -4.82
CA TRP A 39 8.71 6.92 -3.95
C TRP A 39 7.98 5.63 -4.38
N ALA A 40 6.71 5.72 -4.75
CA ALA A 40 5.93 4.56 -5.18
C ALA A 40 6.34 4.01 -6.56
N GLN A 41 7.01 4.81 -7.38
CA GLN A 41 7.35 4.43 -8.75
C GLN A 41 8.24 3.17 -8.80
N GLY A 42 7.85 2.20 -9.65
CA GLY A 42 8.60 0.97 -9.87
C GLY A 42 8.45 -0.09 -8.78
N LYS A 43 7.57 0.13 -7.77
CA LYS A 43 7.19 -0.88 -6.79
C LYS A 43 5.97 -1.65 -7.26
N ASP A 44 6.00 -2.96 -7.06
CA ASP A 44 4.87 -3.85 -7.33
C ASP A 44 4.12 -4.11 -6.03
N PHE A 45 3.03 -3.37 -5.83
CA PHE A 45 2.17 -3.51 -4.67
C PHE A 45 1.11 -4.59 -4.90
N HIS A 46 0.87 -5.38 -3.87
CA HIS A 46 -0.14 -6.44 -3.86
C HIS A 46 -1.11 -6.28 -2.70
N ALA A 47 -2.33 -6.77 -2.89
CA ALA A 47 -3.32 -6.83 -1.83
C ALA A 47 -2.76 -7.64 -0.65
N GLY A 48 -2.86 -7.08 0.55
CA GLY A 48 -2.30 -7.66 1.77
C GLY A 48 -0.93 -7.11 2.17
N ASP A 49 -0.19 -6.45 1.27
CA ASP A 49 1.02 -5.71 1.64
C ASP A 49 0.70 -4.61 2.65
N VAL A 50 1.69 -4.23 3.47
CA VAL A 50 1.55 -3.24 4.53
C VAL A 50 2.38 -2.01 4.18
N LEU A 51 1.76 -0.84 4.32
CA LEU A 51 2.42 0.45 4.31
C LEU A 51 2.58 0.95 5.74
N GLU A 52 3.81 1.23 6.12
CA GLU A 52 4.18 1.83 7.40
C GLU A 52 4.42 3.32 7.18
N PHE A 53 3.55 4.14 7.77
CA PHE A 53 3.61 5.59 7.73
C PHE A 53 4.28 6.10 9.00
N ILE A 54 5.55 6.49 8.89
CA ILE A 54 6.32 7.11 9.97
C ILE A 54 6.38 8.62 9.71
N TYR A 55 5.93 9.43 10.67
CA TYR A 55 5.85 10.88 10.52
C TYR A 55 5.86 11.65 11.84
N ASP A 56 6.23 12.93 11.78
CA ASP A 56 5.98 13.88 12.87
C ASP A 56 4.48 14.12 12.99
N GLN A 57 3.91 13.96 14.19
CA GLN A 57 2.47 14.07 14.48
C GLN A 57 1.86 15.48 14.23
N LYS A 58 2.64 16.44 13.70
CA LYS A 58 2.11 17.62 13.01
C LYS A 58 1.40 17.28 11.68
N PHE A 59 1.65 16.09 11.13
CA PHE A 59 0.95 15.49 10.01
C PHE A 59 0.07 14.34 10.48
N ASP A 60 -0.69 13.77 9.57
CA ASP A 60 -1.50 12.58 9.75
C ASP A 60 -1.57 11.77 8.45
N VAL A 61 -2.24 10.62 8.51
CA VAL A 61 -2.62 9.86 7.31
C VAL A 61 -4.10 9.55 7.33
N ALA A 62 -4.76 9.80 6.20
CA ALA A 62 -6.16 9.50 5.98
C ALA A 62 -6.33 8.60 4.75
N ILE A 63 -7.03 7.47 4.92
CA ILE A 63 -7.53 6.66 3.81
C ILE A 63 -8.79 7.33 3.28
N VAL A 64 -8.77 7.68 2.00
CA VAL A 64 -9.85 8.37 1.30
C VAL A 64 -10.25 7.62 0.04
N ASP A 65 -11.35 8.05 -0.60
CA ASP A 65 -11.65 7.63 -1.96
C ASP A 65 -10.91 8.50 -2.98
N LYS A 66 -11.13 8.22 -4.27
CA LYS A 66 -10.47 8.96 -5.35
C LYS A 66 -10.80 10.46 -5.30
N GLU A 67 -12.06 10.81 -5.02
CA GLU A 67 -12.48 12.22 -4.96
C GLU A 67 -11.79 12.93 -3.79
N GLY A 68 -11.75 12.31 -2.62
CA GLY A 68 -11.04 12.83 -1.45
C GLY A 68 -9.54 13.03 -1.71
N HIS A 69 -8.90 12.12 -2.45
CA HIS A 69 -7.51 12.27 -2.87
C HIS A 69 -7.32 13.42 -3.87
N ASP A 70 -8.10 13.44 -4.95
CA ASP A 70 -8.01 14.48 -5.98
C ASP A 70 -8.27 15.90 -5.43
N THR A 71 -9.10 16.00 -4.39
CA THR A 71 -9.54 17.27 -3.78
C THR A 71 -8.91 17.55 -2.42
N CYS A 72 -8.00 16.70 -1.93
CA CYS A 72 -7.42 16.80 -0.59
C CYS A 72 -8.48 16.99 0.52
N THR A 73 -9.56 16.20 0.46
CA THR A 73 -10.71 16.31 1.37
C THR A 73 -10.98 14.99 2.08
N VAL A 74 -11.20 15.09 3.40
CA VAL A 74 -11.68 13.99 4.23
C VAL A 74 -13.21 14.02 4.26
N SER A 75 -13.83 12.86 4.05
CA SER A 75 -15.29 12.65 4.16
C SER A 75 -15.64 11.77 5.35
N ASP A 76 -16.94 11.65 5.67
CA ASP A 76 -17.44 10.77 6.74
C ASP A 76 -17.09 9.28 6.56
N LYS A 77 -16.68 8.87 5.35
CA LYS A 77 -16.26 7.50 5.03
C LYS A 77 -14.75 7.29 5.17
N SER A 78 -14.01 8.35 5.42
CA SER A 78 -12.56 8.31 5.50
C SER A 78 -12.11 7.77 6.85
N ILE A 79 -10.96 7.10 6.88
CA ILE A 79 -10.36 6.58 8.11
C ILE A 79 -9.07 7.36 8.33
N GLN A 80 -8.92 7.97 9.50
CA GLN A 80 -7.78 8.81 9.85
C GLN A 80 -6.96 8.17 10.97
N PHE A 81 -5.65 8.36 10.90
CA PHE A 81 -4.67 7.84 11.85
C PHE A 81 -3.73 8.96 12.27
N PHE A 82 -3.26 8.92 13.52
CA PHE A 82 -2.55 10.03 14.16
C PHE A 82 -1.38 9.56 15.05
N ASP A 83 -1.00 8.28 15.00
CA ASP A 83 -0.04 7.73 15.96
C ASP A 83 1.41 8.11 15.61
N GLY A 84 1.67 8.55 14.38
CA GLY A 84 3.01 8.90 13.87
C GLY A 84 3.85 7.69 13.44
N ASP A 85 3.29 6.49 13.63
CA ASP A 85 3.80 5.19 13.18
C ASP A 85 2.58 4.28 12.95
N ASP A 86 1.97 4.44 11.77
CA ASP A 86 0.70 3.79 11.41
C ASP A 86 0.91 2.74 10.33
N ASN A 87 0.45 1.51 10.61
CA ASN A 87 0.55 0.39 9.69
C ASN A 87 -0.78 0.11 9.00
N ILE A 88 -0.82 0.28 7.67
CA ILE A 88 -2.04 0.16 6.86
C ILE A 88 -1.88 -0.92 5.81
N THR A 89 -2.77 -1.92 5.84
CA THR A 89 -2.81 -3.00 4.84
C THR A 89 -3.50 -2.56 3.56
N LEU A 90 -2.87 -2.81 2.41
CA LEU A 90 -3.41 -2.51 1.10
C LEU A 90 -4.57 -3.42 0.72
N ALA A 91 -5.68 -2.83 0.31
CA ALA A 91 -6.78 -3.53 -0.32
C ALA A 91 -6.47 -3.83 -1.80
N PHE A 92 -7.13 -4.82 -2.39
CA PHE A 92 -7.04 -5.04 -3.83
C PHE A 92 -7.59 -3.84 -4.61
N GLY A 93 -6.86 -3.43 -5.64
CA GLY A 93 -7.22 -2.30 -6.50
C GLY A 93 -6.69 -0.96 -5.97
N PRO A 94 -7.41 0.15 -6.21
CA PRO A 94 -6.92 1.48 -5.87
C PRO A 94 -7.02 1.75 -4.36
N ASN A 95 -5.93 2.28 -3.80
CA ASN A 95 -5.79 2.75 -2.43
C ASN A 95 -5.32 4.20 -2.49
N TYR A 96 -5.96 5.08 -1.72
CA TYR A 96 -5.64 6.50 -1.71
C TYR A 96 -5.41 6.99 -0.29
N PHE A 97 -4.31 7.73 -0.11
CA PHE A 97 -3.86 8.26 1.16
C PHE A 97 -3.59 9.74 1.02
N ILE A 98 -3.97 10.53 2.02
CA ILE A 98 -3.64 11.95 2.10
C ILE A 98 -3.23 12.32 3.52
N CYS A 99 -2.54 13.44 3.66
CA CYS A 99 -2.56 14.24 4.88
C CYS A 99 -3.88 15.03 4.90
N SER A 100 -4.62 15.03 6.01
CA SER A 100 -5.95 15.67 6.08
C SER A 100 -5.88 17.20 6.05
N PHE A 101 -4.70 17.78 6.29
CA PHE A 101 -4.46 19.21 6.18
C PHE A 101 -4.40 19.62 4.69
N PRO A 102 -5.40 20.36 4.16
CA PRO A 102 -5.55 20.54 2.71
C PRO A 102 -4.34 21.20 2.05
N ASP A 103 -3.73 22.20 2.70
CA ASP A 103 -2.54 22.88 2.19
C ASP A 103 -1.33 21.94 2.12
N ILE A 104 -1.20 21.00 3.06
CA ILE A 104 -0.09 20.02 3.10
C ILE A 104 -0.30 18.90 2.08
N CYS A 105 -1.53 18.41 1.92
CA CYS A 105 -1.85 17.48 0.85
C CYS A 105 -1.63 18.08 -0.55
N ALA A 106 -2.04 19.35 -0.74
CA ALA A 106 -1.93 20.04 -2.02
C ALA A 106 -0.47 20.29 -2.46
N ILE A 107 0.47 20.40 -1.52
CA ILE A 107 1.91 20.50 -1.84
C ILE A 107 2.56 19.13 -2.11
N GLY A 108 1.85 18.01 -1.92
CA GLY A 108 2.29 16.69 -2.37
C GLY A 108 2.27 15.59 -1.32
N LEU A 109 1.80 15.84 -0.09
CA LEU A 109 1.66 14.79 0.94
C LEU A 109 0.37 13.98 0.72
N GLN A 110 0.35 13.27 -0.40
CA GLN A 110 -0.72 12.39 -0.85
C GLN A 110 -0.12 11.24 -1.65
N LEU A 111 -0.78 10.08 -1.67
CA LEU A 111 -0.30 8.88 -2.33
C LEU A 111 -1.46 8.07 -2.92
N ALA A 112 -1.30 7.68 -4.18
CA ALA A 112 -2.22 6.78 -4.87
C ALA A 112 -1.45 5.52 -5.28
N ILE A 113 -1.94 4.36 -4.85
CA ILE A 113 -1.38 3.05 -5.17
C ILE A 113 -2.48 2.18 -5.78
N ASN A 114 -2.15 1.42 -6.82
CA ASN A 114 -3.01 0.36 -7.31
C ASN A 114 -2.39 -1.00 -7.00
N ALA A 115 -2.91 -1.66 -5.97
CA ALA A 115 -2.42 -2.96 -5.54
C ALA A 115 -3.06 -4.07 -6.37
N THR A 116 -2.24 -4.97 -6.92
CA THR A 116 -2.72 -6.09 -7.73
C THR A 116 -2.95 -7.33 -6.87
N ALA A 117 -3.44 -8.43 -7.48
CA ALA A 117 -3.49 -9.70 -6.77
C ALA A 117 -2.05 -10.18 -6.53
N PRO A 118 -1.73 -10.75 -5.36
CA PRO A 118 -0.44 -11.39 -5.13
C PRO A 118 -0.06 -12.31 -6.31
N PRO A 119 1.23 -12.39 -6.68
CA PRO A 119 1.67 -13.31 -7.71
C PRO A 119 1.22 -14.72 -7.34
N PRO A 120 0.83 -15.55 -8.32
CA PRO A 120 0.58 -16.95 -8.08
C PRO A 120 1.80 -17.54 -7.38
N SER A 121 1.52 -18.23 -6.30
CA SER A 121 2.49 -19.06 -5.62
C SER A 121 3.08 -20.06 -6.62
N VAL A 122 4.32 -19.82 -7.09
CA VAL A 122 5.04 -20.71 -8.03
C VAL A 122 5.23 -22.08 -7.42
#